data_AF-A0A7T0JN90-F1
#
_entry.id   AF-A0A7T0JN90-F1
#
_cell.length_a   1.000
_cell.length_b   1.000
_cell.length_c   1.000
_cell.angle_alpha   90.00
_cell.angle_beta   90.00
_cell.angle_gamma   90.00
#
_symmetry.space_group_name_H-M   'P 1'
#
loop_
_entity.id
_entity.type
_entity.pdbx_description
1 polymer ?
#
loop_
_entity_poly.entity_id
_entity_poly.type
_entity_poly.pdbx_seq_one_letter_code
_entity_poly.pdbx_strand_id
1 'polypeptide(L)' 'MYESIKAGFARLQALWRNLNGDTDYQRYLEHWHSHHVSEQVQPLNRKAFFAAETQRKWNGVKRCC' A
#
# COMPACT_ATOMS: atom_id res chain seq x y z
N MET A 1 -21.18 10.28 24.09
CA MET A 1 -21.77 9.87 22.80
C MET A 1 -20.89 10.24 21.61
N TYR A 2 -20.50 11.52 21.46
CA TYR A 2 -19.59 11.99 20.39
C TYR A 2 -18.23 11.26 20.36
N GLU A 3 -17.60 11.09 21.52
CA GLU A 3 -16.31 10.39 21.64
C GLU A 3 -16.41 8.89 21.26
N SER A 4 -17.55 8.24 21.52
CA SER A 4 -17.78 6.84 21.16
C SER A 4 -17.89 6.64 19.65
N ILE A 5 -18.53 7.59 18.95
CA ILE A 5 -18.67 7.56 17.48
C ILE A 5 -17.29 7.81 16.81
N LYS A 6 -16.51 8.77 17.31
CA LYS A 6 -15.13 9.00 16.84
C LYS A 6 -14.25 7.77 16.99
N ALA A 7 -14.30 7.12 18.16
CA ALA A 7 -13.53 5.91 18.41
C ALA A 7 -13.94 4.75 17.47
N GLY A 8 -15.24 4.64 17.17
CA GLY A 8 -15.74 3.68 16.18
C GLY A 8 -15.21 3.95 14.76
N PHE A 9 -15.27 5.21 14.32
CA PHE A 9 -14.76 5.62 13.01
C PHE A 9 -13.25 5.39 12.86
N ALA A 10 -12.46 5.73 13.89
CA ALA A 10 -11.01 5.52 13.87
C ALA A 10 -10.63 4.04 13.73
N ARG A 11 -11.38 3.13 14.40
CA ARG A 11 -11.18 1.68 14.28
C ARG A 11 -11.52 1.17 12.89
N LEU A 12 -12.66 1.61 12.33
CA LEU A 12 -13.06 1.26 10.96
C LEU A 12 -12.05 1.76 9.93
N GLN A 13 -11.55 2.98 10.08
CA GLN A 13 -10.54 3.55 9.20
C GLN A 13 -9.22 2.77 9.27
N ALA A 14 -8.79 2.34 10.47
CA ALA A 14 -7.60 1.52 10.63
C ALA A 14 -7.77 0.12 9.99
N LEU A 15 -8.92 -0.51 10.18
CA LEU A 15 -9.28 -1.77 9.51
C LEU A 15 -9.25 -1.62 7.99
N TRP A 16 -9.85 -0.54 7.47
CA TRP A 16 -9.89 -0.26 6.04
C TRP A 16 -8.49 -0.05 5.44
N ARG A 17 -7.60 0.67 6.13
CA ARG A 17 -6.20 0.87 5.70
C ARG A 17 -5.43 -0.45 5.61
N ASN A 18 -5.63 -1.34 6.57
CA ASN A 18 -5.02 -2.66 6.57
C ASN A 18 -5.54 -3.56 5.44
N LEU A 19 -6.85 -3.49 5.14
CA LEU A 19 -7.46 -4.34 4.11
C LEU A 19 -7.20 -3.86 2.68
N ASN A 20 -7.06 -2.56 2.45
CA ASN A 20 -6.81 -1.99 1.11
C ASN A 20 -5.34 -1.97 0.67
N GLY A 21 -4.43 -2.52 1.49
CA GLY A 21 -3.01 -2.55 1.15
C GLY A 21 -2.29 -1.21 1.33
N ASP A 22 -2.88 -0.23 2.04
CA ASP A 22 -2.19 1.03 2.37
C ASP A 22 -0.95 0.77 3.24
N THR A 23 -1.02 -0.26 4.08
CA THR A 23 0.10 -0.80 4.85
C THR A 23 1.24 -1.32 3.95
N ASP A 24 0.94 -1.83 2.75
CA ASP A 24 1.96 -2.37 1.85
C ASP A 24 2.81 -1.25 1.24
N TYR A 25 2.19 -0.09 0.94
CA TYR A 25 2.94 1.08 0.46
C TYR A 25 3.87 1.64 1.53
N GLN A 26 3.45 1.64 2.81
CA GLN A 26 4.32 2.07 3.91
C GLN A 26 5.52 1.13 4.09
N ARG A 27 5.30 -0.19 4.06
CA ARG A 27 6.40 -1.17 4.08
C ARG A 27 7.34 -1.04 2.90
N TYR A 28 6.80 -0.72 1.71
CA TYR A 28 7.61 -0.41 0.54
C TYR A 28 8.52 0.81 0.78
N LEU A 29 7.99 1.89 1.36
CA LEU A 29 8.79 3.07 1.69
C LEU A 29 9.88 2.76 2.73
N GLU A 30 9.55 2.00 3.78
CA GLU A 30 10.54 1.58 4.78
C GLU A 30 11.68 0.78 4.15
N HIS A 31 11.35 -0.22 3.31
CA HIS A 31 12.34 -1.00 2.56
C HIS A 31 13.15 -0.12 1.60
N TRP A 32 12.49 0.81 0.91
CA TRP A 32 13.15 1.72 -0.01
C TRP A 32 14.15 2.62 0.73
N HIS A 33 13.76 3.18 1.87
CA HIS A 33 14.65 3.99 2.70
C HIS A 33 15.82 3.19 3.27
N SER A 34 15.63 1.91 3.59
CA SER A 34 16.70 1.09 4.16
C SER A 34 17.69 0.54 3.12
N HIS A 35 17.26 0.34 1.86
CA HIS A 35 18.09 -0.30 0.83
C HIS A 35 18.47 0.59 -0.35
N HIS A 36 17.62 1.54 -0.73
CA HIS A 36 17.72 2.28 -1.99
C HIS A 36 17.95 3.78 -1.82
N VAL A 37 18.05 4.28 -0.58
CA VAL A 37 18.29 5.70 -0.29
C VAL A 37 19.60 6.23 -0.92
N SER A 38 20.60 5.36 -1.08
CA SER A 38 21.89 5.71 -1.68
C SER A 38 21.87 5.74 -3.22
N GLU A 39 20.82 5.22 -3.86
CA GLU A 39 20.77 5.02 -5.32
C GLU A 39 20.44 6.30 -6.11
N GLN A 40 20.24 7.45 -5.44
CA GLN A 40 19.85 8.74 -6.04
C GLN A 40 18.54 8.71 -6.86
N VAL A 41 17.81 7.60 -6.83
CA VAL A 41 16.47 7.47 -7.41
C VAL A 41 15.44 7.91 -6.37
N GLN A 42 14.24 8.28 -6.78
CA GLN A 42 13.12 8.56 -5.86
C GLN A 42 12.24 7.31 -5.73
N PRO A 43 11.60 7.08 -4.56
CA PRO A 43 10.63 6.00 -4.44
C PRO A 43 9.45 6.22 -5.39
N LEU A 44 8.82 5.12 -5.81
CA LEU A 44 7.59 5.17 -6.57
C LEU A 44 6.52 5.91 -5.76
N ASN A 45 5.75 6.76 -6.43
CA ASN A 45 4.55 7.30 -5.82
C ASN A 45 3.51 6.18 -5.60
N ARG A 46 2.57 6.40 -4.66
CA ARG A 46 1.55 5.42 -4.27
C ARG A 46 0.82 4.80 -5.46
N LYS A 47 0.39 5.59 -6.44
CA LYS A 47 -0.33 5.09 -7.61
C LYS A 47 0.54 4.19 -8.48
N ALA A 48 1.80 4.59 -8.71
CA ALA A 48 2.76 3.82 -9.49
C ALA A 48 3.12 2.49 -8.80
N PHE A 49 3.29 2.49 -7.46
CA PHE A 49 3.51 1.27 -6.68
C PHE A 49 2.38 0.25 -6.88
N PHE A 50 1.13 0.65 -6.69
CA PHE A 50 0.00 -0.28 -6.86
C PHE A 50 -0.18 -0.74 -8.32
N ALA A 51 0.09 0.12 -9.30
CA ALA A 51 0.06 -0.28 -10.70
C ALA A 51 1.14 -1.33 -11.02
N ALA A 52 2.38 -1.11 -10.55
CA ALA A 52 3.48 -2.05 -10.71
C ALA A 52 3.19 -3.38 -10.00
N GLU A 53 2.64 -3.34 -8.78
CA GLU A 53 2.30 -4.55 -8.02
C GLU A 53 1.13 -5.32 -8.65
N THR A 54 0.15 -4.61 -9.21
CA THR A 54 -0.95 -5.22 -9.98
C THR A 54 -0.39 -5.90 -11.22
N GLN A 55 0.48 -5.22 -11.98
CA GLN A 55 1.16 -5.85 -13.11
C GLN A 55 1.99 -7.05 -12.66
N ARG A 56 2.79 -6.94 -11.59
CA ARG A 56 3.59 -8.06 -11.08
C ARG A 56 2.75 -9.29 -10.72
N LYS A 57 1.57 -9.08 -10.10
CA LYS A 57 0.67 -10.15 -9.67
C LYS A 57 -0.11 -10.76 -10.82
N TRP A 58 -0.54 -9.95 -11.79
CA TRP A 58 -1.52 -10.36 -12.79
C TRP A 58 -0.95 -10.51 -14.21
N ASN A 59 0.21 -9.91 -14.48
CA ASN A 59 0.89 -10.09 -15.76
C ASN A 59 1.42 -11.52 -15.84
N GLY A 60 1.01 -12.25 -16.88
CA GLY A 60 1.31 -13.68 -17.04
C GLY A 60 0.18 -14.62 -16.61
N VAL A 61 -0.90 -14.14 -15.97
CA VAL A 61 -2.11 -14.95 -15.76
C VAL A 61 -2.85 -15.09 -17.09
N LYS A 62 -2.47 -16.08 -17.89
CA LYS A 62 -3.22 -16.49 -19.07
C LYS A 62 -4.38 -17.37 -18.62
N ARG A 63 -5.54 -16.77 -18.35
CA ARG A 63 -6.78 -17.56 -18.30
C ARG A 63 -7.04 -17.99 -19.73
N CYS A 64 -6.76 -19.25 -20.05
CA CYS A 64 -7.37 -19.84 -21.24
C CYS A 64 -8.88 -19.78 -20.99
N CYS A 65 -9.57 -19.01 -21.83
CA CYS A 65 -10.92 -19.41 -22.21
C CYS A 65 -10.86 -20.79 -22.85
#